data_AF-A0AA92X8R4-F1
#
_entry.id   AF-A0AA92X8R4-F1
#
_cell.length_a   1.000
_cell.length_b   1.000
_cell.length_c   1.000
_cell.angle_alpha   90.00
_cell.angle_beta   90.00
_cell.angle_gamma   90.00
#
_symmetry.space_group_name_H-M   'P 1'
#
loop_
_entity.id
_entity.type
_entity.pdbx_description
1 polymer ?
#
loop_
_entity_poly.entity_id
_entity_poly.type
_entity_poly.pdbx_seq_one_letter_code
_entity_poly.pdbx_strand_id
1 'polypeptide(L)'
;MLDGAQFDLWHRCLFIPVLLLAAAIATRLIRCVSASQIPPPSGQARWVIWAALCAGLAALPFGMPLLQRLMLLPVAAVLLALAFIDRRYRLLPDRLTQPLLWAGLLVNQQGYFTSLPEAVSGAVAGYLSLWLLNAAYRHRHRRDGIGQGDFKLLAALGAWVGWPALPMLVTGAAATGLCTVAIAGLLRKPGWQAPLPFGLYLAAAAWPLLLSAAGGE
;
A
#
# COMPACT_ATOMS: atom_id res chain seq x y z
N MET A 1 -25.78 -24.74 -1.37
CA MET A 1 -26.69 -23.58 -1.52
C MET A 1 -26.86 -22.99 -0.14
N LEU A 2 -26.15 -21.91 0.18
CA LEU A 2 -26.37 -21.15 1.41
C LEU A 2 -27.34 -20.02 1.07
N ASP A 3 -28.45 -19.96 1.79
CA ASP A 3 -29.58 -19.06 1.51
C ASP A 3 -29.18 -17.58 1.61
N GLY A 4 -29.66 -16.78 0.66
CA GLY A 4 -29.34 -15.35 0.52
C GLY A 4 -29.68 -14.47 1.73
N ALA A 5 -30.44 -14.97 2.71
CA ALA A 5 -30.76 -14.26 3.94
C ALA A 5 -29.61 -14.22 4.97
N GLN A 6 -28.79 -15.27 5.05
CA GLN A 6 -27.59 -15.28 5.91
C GLN A 6 -26.47 -14.38 5.35
N PHE A 7 -26.50 -14.18 4.02
CA PHE A 7 -25.57 -13.37 3.24
C PHE A 7 -25.76 -11.85 3.45
N ASP A 8 -27.00 -11.42 3.71
CA ASP A 8 -27.37 -10.00 3.92
C ASP A 8 -27.06 -9.52 5.35
N LEU A 9 -27.12 -10.40 6.36
CA LEU A 9 -26.82 -10.06 7.76
C LEU A 9 -25.33 -9.77 8.00
N TRP A 10 -24.43 -10.53 7.37
CA TRP A 10 -22.98 -10.30 7.43
C TRP A 10 -22.58 -8.94 6.79
N HIS A 11 -23.21 -8.59 5.67
CA HIS A 11 -22.99 -7.31 4.97
C HIS A 11 -23.56 -6.11 5.74
N ARG A 12 -24.70 -6.25 6.41
CA ARG A 12 -25.31 -5.13 7.15
C ARG A 12 -24.73 -4.92 8.54
N CYS A 13 -24.30 -5.99 9.22
CA CYS A 13 -23.93 -5.91 10.64
C CYS A 13 -22.42 -5.91 10.92
N LEU A 14 -21.58 -6.52 10.08
CA LEU A 14 -20.13 -6.65 10.34
C LEU A 14 -19.25 -5.87 9.37
N PHE A 15 -19.68 -5.70 8.13
CA PHE A 15 -18.92 -4.98 7.09
C PHE A 15 -18.67 -3.50 7.43
N ILE A 16 -19.72 -2.76 7.78
CA ILE A 16 -19.63 -1.34 8.15
C ILE A 16 -18.73 -1.15 9.39
N PRO A 17 -18.89 -1.90 10.50
CA PRO A 17 -18.01 -1.78 11.64
C PRO A 17 -16.54 -2.12 11.32
N VAL A 18 -16.27 -3.15 10.52
CA VAL A 18 -14.91 -3.56 10.16
C VAL A 18 -14.21 -2.50 9.30
N LEU A 19 -14.94 -1.89 8.37
CA LEU A 19 -14.47 -0.80 7.54
C LEU A 19 -14.19 0.46 8.36
N LEU A 20 -15.10 0.81 9.27
CA LEU A 20 -14.92 1.90 10.22
C LEU A 20 -13.75 1.62 11.19
N LEU A 21 -13.52 0.38 11.57
CA LEU A 21 -12.39 -0.04 12.39
C LEU A 21 -11.05 0.13 11.65
N ALA A 22 -10.97 -0.30 10.40
CA ALA A 22 -9.78 -0.09 9.56
C ALA A 22 -9.49 1.41 9.37
N ALA A 23 -10.54 2.22 9.14
CA ALA A 23 -10.44 3.68 9.09
C ALA A 23 -9.93 4.27 10.41
N ALA A 24 -10.46 3.78 11.54
CA ALA A 24 -10.08 4.23 12.88
C ALA A 24 -8.63 3.85 13.22
N ILE A 25 -8.20 2.64 12.84
CA ILE A 25 -6.81 2.18 12.99
C ILE A 25 -5.88 3.03 12.13
N ALA A 26 -6.19 3.25 10.85
CA ALA A 26 -5.39 4.12 9.98
C ALA A 26 -5.30 5.53 10.56
N THR A 27 -6.41 6.09 11.03
CA THR A 27 -6.45 7.41 11.66
C THR A 27 -5.59 7.44 12.94
N ARG A 28 -5.67 6.40 13.79
CA ARG A 28 -4.84 6.29 15.00
C ARG A 28 -3.36 6.17 14.66
N LEU A 29 -3.00 5.34 13.68
CA LEU A 29 -1.61 5.18 13.23
C LEU A 29 -1.05 6.50 12.70
N ILE A 30 -1.81 7.22 11.87
CA ILE A 30 -1.43 8.55 11.39
C ILE A 30 -1.22 9.49 12.57
N ARG A 31 -2.15 9.53 13.54
CA ARG A 31 -2.02 10.41 14.72
C ARG A 31 -0.83 10.04 15.61
N CYS A 32 -0.59 8.75 15.88
CA CYS A 32 0.51 8.29 16.71
C CYS A 32 1.87 8.59 16.07
N VAL A 33 1.99 8.38 14.76
CA VAL A 33 3.24 8.65 14.04
C VAL A 33 3.43 10.15 13.85
N SER A 34 2.38 10.88 13.47
CA SER A 34 2.41 12.34 13.35
C SER A 34 2.76 12.98 14.70
N ALA A 35 2.15 12.58 15.82
CA ALA A 35 2.48 13.15 17.14
C ALA A 35 3.98 13.06 17.50
N SER A 36 4.70 12.08 16.96
CA SER A 36 6.14 11.91 17.20
C SER A 36 7.05 12.67 16.23
N GLN A 37 6.54 13.19 15.11
CA GLN A 37 7.38 13.82 14.08
C GLN A 37 6.80 15.10 13.45
N ILE A 38 5.49 15.41 13.56
CA ILE A 38 4.77 16.39 12.73
C ILE A 38 3.39 16.86 13.33
N PRO A 39 3.00 18.17 13.28
CA PRO A 39 1.72 18.65 13.82
C PRO A 39 0.46 18.02 13.17
N PRO A 40 -0.61 17.75 13.95
CA PRO A 40 -1.78 17.02 13.47
C PRO A 40 -2.60 17.82 12.43
N PRO A 41 -3.20 17.17 11.42
CA PRO A 41 -3.89 17.85 10.34
C PRO A 41 -5.24 18.44 10.79
N SER A 42 -5.43 19.75 10.58
CA SER A 42 -6.60 20.55 11.02
C SER A 42 -7.89 20.41 10.17
N GLY A 43 -8.11 19.29 9.46
CA GLY A 43 -9.37 19.15 8.70
C GLY A 43 -9.55 17.90 7.83
N GLN A 44 -8.73 16.86 7.96
CA GLN A 44 -8.59 15.82 6.93
C GLN A 44 -9.17 14.44 7.29
N ALA A 45 -9.89 14.33 8.42
CA ALA A 45 -10.54 13.08 8.85
C ALA A 45 -11.55 12.53 7.82
N ARG A 46 -12.13 13.38 6.96
CA ARG A 46 -13.15 12.99 5.96
C ARG A 46 -12.59 12.14 4.82
N TRP A 47 -11.33 12.34 4.40
CA TRP A 47 -10.74 11.58 3.30
C TRP A 47 -10.20 10.21 3.73
N VAL A 48 -9.77 10.07 4.99
CA VAL A 48 -9.41 8.77 5.58
C VAL A 48 -10.63 7.85 5.64
N ILE A 49 -11.81 8.41 5.91
CA ILE A 49 -13.10 7.71 5.86
C ILE A 49 -13.41 7.26 4.43
N TRP A 50 -13.27 8.13 3.42
CA TRP A 50 -13.49 7.77 2.01
C TRP A 50 -12.53 6.72 1.48
N ALA A 51 -11.26 6.78 1.88
CA ALA A 51 -10.26 5.83 1.42
C ALA A 51 -10.33 4.48 2.17
N ALA A 52 -10.78 4.48 3.43
CA ALA A 52 -11.19 3.25 4.11
C ALA A 52 -12.47 2.65 3.48
N LEU A 53 -13.40 3.50 3.01
CA LEU A 53 -14.54 3.10 2.18
C LEU A 53 -14.10 2.44 0.87
N CYS A 54 -13.10 2.98 0.18
CA CYS A 54 -12.52 2.36 -1.01
C CYS A 54 -11.77 1.05 -0.71
N ALA A 55 -11.04 0.97 0.41
CA ALA A 55 -10.38 -0.26 0.87
C ALA A 55 -11.38 -1.37 1.22
N GLY A 56 -12.51 -1.01 1.86
CA GLY A 56 -13.59 -1.95 2.14
C GLY A 56 -14.43 -2.32 0.91
N LEU A 57 -14.63 -1.41 -0.03
CA LEU A 57 -15.21 -1.73 -1.36
C LEU A 57 -14.35 -2.74 -2.13
N ALA A 58 -13.05 -2.75 -1.90
CA ALA A 58 -12.13 -3.67 -2.54
C ALA A 58 -11.90 -5.00 -1.78
N ALA A 59 -12.60 -5.23 -0.66
CA ALA A 59 -12.75 -6.56 -0.07
C ALA A 59 -13.68 -7.48 -0.90
N LEU A 60 -14.16 -7.02 -2.06
CA LEU A 60 -14.91 -7.80 -3.03
C LEU A 60 -13.99 -8.21 -4.19
N PRO A 61 -13.44 -9.43 -4.10
CA PRO A 61 -13.83 -10.44 -5.09
C PRO A 61 -14.53 -11.60 -4.38
N PHE A 62 -15.69 -11.99 -4.91
CA PHE A 62 -16.55 -13.08 -4.43
C PHE A 62 -15.86 -14.47 -4.39
N GLY A 63 -14.61 -14.59 -4.86
CA GLY A 63 -13.83 -15.84 -4.91
C GLY A 63 -12.78 -16.03 -3.82
N MET A 64 -12.49 -15.04 -2.97
CA MET A 64 -11.42 -15.19 -1.96
C MET A 64 -11.87 -15.89 -0.67
N PRO A 65 -11.00 -16.71 -0.04
CA PRO A 65 -11.14 -17.15 1.35
C PRO A 65 -11.33 -15.99 2.35
N LEU A 66 -12.18 -16.21 3.37
CA LEU A 66 -12.45 -15.20 4.42
C LEU A 66 -11.19 -14.78 5.17
N LEU A 67 -10.28 -15.72 5.44
CA LEU A 67 -9.07 -15.46 6.20
C LEU A 67 -8.14 -14.46 5.50
N GLN A 68 -7.89 -14.62 4.20
CA GLN A 68 -7.08 -13.68 3.41
C GLN A 68 -7.71 -12.28 3.36
N ARG A 69 -9.05 -12.19 3.23
CA ARG A 69 -9.75 -10.89 3.30
C ARG A 69 -9.52 -10.20 4.63
N LEU A 70 -9.59 -10.94 5.74
CA LEU A 70 -9.33 -10.40 7.08
C LEU A 70 -7.88 -9.93 7.24
N MET A 71 -6.91 -10.63 6.63
CA MET A 71 -5.50 -10.24 6.60
C MET A 71 -5.24 -8.96 5.79
N LEU A 72 -5.98 -8.75 4.70
CA LEU A 72 -5.81 -7.57 3.84
C LEU A 72 -6.34 -6.27 4.47
N LEU A 73 -7.28 -6.32 5.42
CA LEU A 73 -7.82 -5.12 6.09
C LEU A 73 -6.74 -4.28 6.81
N PRO A 74 -5.91 -4.84 7.71
CA PRO A 74 -4.83 -4.08 8.32
C PRO A 74 -3.78 -3.63 7.31
N VAL A 75 -3.50 -4.44 6.27
CA VAL A 75 -2.59 -4.06 5.16
C VAL A 75 -3.12 -2.81 4.45
N ALA A 76 -4.40 -2.79 4.10
CA ALA A 76 -5.05 -1.65 3.46
C ALA A 76 -4.94 -0.38 4.33
N ALA A 77 -5.20 -0.52 5.63
CA ALA A 77 -5.09 0.59 6.58
C ALA A 77 -3.66 1.15 6.64
N VAL A 78 -2.64 0.28 6.65
CA VAL A 78 -1.23 0.68 6.64
C VAL A 78 -0.84 1.32 5.32
N LEU A 79 -1.19 0.72 4.17
CA LEU A 79 -0.89 1.27 2.85
C LEU A 79 -1.56 2.64 2.64
N LEU A 80 -2.79 2.80 3.12
CA LEU A 80 -3.48 4.08 3.09
C LEU A 80 -2.81 5.13 3.98
N ALA A 81 -2.40 4.75 5.20
CA ALA A 81 -1.66 5.63 6.07
C ALA A 81 -0.33 6.06 5.45
N LEU A 82 0.43 5.12 4.86
CA LEU A 82 1.68 5.38 4.15
C LEU A 82 1.48 6.31 2.96
N ALA A 83 0.48 6.03 2.10
CA ALA A 83 0.11 6.87 0.97
C ALA A 83 -0.21 8.31 1.37
N PHE A 84 -0.94 8.49 2.48
CA PHE A 84 -1.27 9.80 3.00
C PHE A 84 -0.05 10.56 3.53
N ILE A 85 0.77 9.88 4.36
CA ILE A 85 1.98 10.46 4.93
C ILE A 85 2.96 10.83 3.80
N ASP A 86 3.13 9.97 2.79
CA ASP A 86 4.01 10.22 1.65
C ASP A 86 3.52 11.39 0.77
N ARG A 87 2.21 11.46 0.49
CA ARG A 87 1.64 12.58 -0.26
C ARG A 87 1.90 13.93 0.41
N ARG A 88 1.82 13.98 1.74
CA ARG A 88 1.92 15.22 2.50
C ARG A 88 3.35 15.59 2.89
N TYR A 89 4.14 14.60 3.30
CA TYR A 89 5.45 14.80 3.93
C TYR A 89 6.59 14.16 3.17
N ARG A 90 6.33 13.38 2.11
CA ARG A 90 7.35 12.66 1.32
C ARG A 90 8.22 11.73 2.17
N LEU A 91 7.62 11.10 3.18
CA LEU A 91 8.28 10.24 4.14
C LEU A 91 7.47 8.95 4.32
N LEU A 92 8.18 7.82 4.44
CA LEU A 92 7.60 6.51 4.73
C LEU A 92 8.20 5.99 6.06
N PRO A 93 7.45 6.07 7.17
CA PRO A 93 7.95 5.72 8.49
C PRO A 93 8.26 4.22 8.64
N ASP A 94 9.44 3.91 9.20
CA ASP A 94 9.86 2.54 9.47
C ASP A 94 8.91 1.80 10.41
N ARG A 95 8.25 2.53 11.32
CA ARG A 95 7.22 2.00 12.22
C ARG A 95 6.00 1.42 11.50
N LEU A 96 5.82 1.72 10.21
CA LEU A 96 4.74 1.17 9.38
C LEU A 96 5.28 0.20 8.31
N THR A 97 6.39 0.54 7.66
CA THR A 97 6.96 -0.31 6.60
C THR A 97 7.57 -1.60 7.14
N GLN A 98 8.24 -1.58 8.30
CA GLN A 98 8.85 -2.78 8.88
C GLN A 98 7.81 -3.81 9.36
N PRO A 99 6.77 -3.43 10.13
CA PRO A 99 5.72 -4.38 10.48
C PRO A 99 5.00 -4.95 9.27
N LEU A 100 4.81 -4.15 8.20
CA LEU A 100 4.20 -4.61 6.96
C LEU A 100 5.06 -5.69 6.29
N LEU A 101 6.38 -5.51 6.23
CA LEU A 101 7.33 -6.49 5.68
C LEU A 101 7.28 -7.80 6.47
N TRP A 102 7.45 -7.72 7.80
CA TRP A 102 7.44 -8.91 8.66
C TRP A 102 6.11 -9.65 8.63
N ALA A 103 4.99 -8.92 8.60
CA ALA A 103 3.68 -9.52 8.46
C ALA A 103 3.54 -10.31 7.15
N GLY A 104 4.02 -9.77 6.03
CA GLY A 104 3.99 -10.47 4.74
C GLY A 104 4.79 -11.77 4.76
N LEU A 105 5.99 -11.75 5.35
CA LEU A 105 6.81 -12.95 5.51
C LEU A 105 6.15 -14.01 6.41
N LEU A 106 5.56 -13.59 7.54
CA LEU A 106 4.88 -14.49 8.47
C LEU A 106 3.65 -15.12 7.84
N VAL A 107 2.82 -14.32 7.16
CA VAL A 107 1.62 -14.79 6.45
C VAL A 107 2.00 -15.77 5.33
N ASN A 108 3.06 -15.49 4.57
CA ASN A 108 3.49 -16.37 3.50
C ASN A 108 4.27 -17.62 3.97
N GLN A 109 4.49 -17.81 5.27
CA GLN A 109 4.92 -19.12 5.79
C GLN A 109 3.87 -20.21 5.52
N GLN A 110 2.59 -19.83 5.52
CA GLN A 110 1.47 -20.73 5.19
C GLN A 110 1.06 -20.64 3.71
N GLY A 111 1.78 -19.87 2.89
CA GLY A 111 1.51 -19.75 1.46
C GLY A 111 0.23 -19.00 1.11
N TYR A 112 -0.26 -18.10 1.97
CA TYR A 112 -1.56 -17.44 1.75
C TYR A 112 -1.62 -16.52 0.52
N PHE A 113 -0.51 -15.91 0.09
CA PHE A 113 -0.46 -15.03 -1.09
C PHE A 113 0.60 -15.45 -2.10
N THR A 114 1.73 -15.97 -1.61
CA THR A 114 2.83 -16.51 -2.43
C THR A 114 3.62 -17.50 -1.59
N SER A 115 4.52 -18.26 -2.21
CA SER A 115 5.41 -19.16 -1.48
C SER A 115 6.44 -18.36 -0.66
N LEU A 116 6.87 -18.91 0.49
CA LEU A 116 7.88 -18.25 1.32
C LEU A 116 9.19 -17.92 0.57
N PRO A 117 9.74 -18.80 -0.30
CA PRO A 117 10.91 -18.46 -1.10
C PRO A 117 10.69 -17.26 -2.02
N GLU A 118 9.52 -17.18 -2.64
CA GLU A 118 9.16 -16.04 -3.50
C GLU A 118 8.94 -14.76 -2.71
N ALA A 119 8.34 -14.85 -1.51
CA ALA A 119 8.17 -13.72 -0.59
C ALA A 119 9.54 -13.16 -0.13
N VAL A 120 10.46 -14.03 0.28
CA VAL A 120 11.82 -13.62 0.69
C VAL A 120 12.58 -13.03 -0.50
N SER A 121 12.52 -13.69 -1.66
CA SER A 121 13.12 -13.18 -2.89
C SER A 121 12.52 -11.85 -3.30
N GLY A 122 11.21 -11.68 -3.12
CA GLY A 122 10.48 -10.44 -3.38
C GLY A 122 10.91 -9.31 -2.46
N ALA A 123 11.10 -9.59 -1.17
CA ALA A 123 11.62 -8.60 -0.22
C ALA A 123 13.03 -8.14 -0.59
N VAL A 124 13.93 -9.09 -0.90
CA VAL A 124 15.31 -8.82 -1.29
C VAL A 124 15.37 -8.06 -2.61
N ALA A 125 14.70 -8.57 -3.65
CA ALA A 125 14.67 -7.94 -4.97
C ALA A 125 13.99 -6.57 -4.94
N GLY A 126 12.91 -6.42 -4.17
CA GLY A 126 12.23 -5.14 -3.98
C GLY A 126 13.14 -4.08 -3.38
N TYR A 127 13.91 -4.42 -2.33
CA TYR A 127 14.86 -3.48 -1.75
C TYR A 127 16.03 -3.17 -2.71
N LEU A 128 16.68 -4.22 -3.22
CA LEU A 128 17.92 -4.10 -3.99
C LEU A 128 17.70 -3.43 -5.34
N SER A 129 16.56 -3.66 -6.00
CA SER A 129 16.27 -3.08 -7.32
C SER A 129 16.27 -1.55 -7.28
N LEU A 130 15.49 -0.94 -6.38
CA LEU A 130 15.46 0.52 -6.23
C LEU A 130 16.75 1.06 -5.63
N TRP A 131 17.39 0.33 -4.72
CA TRP A 131 18.69 0.73 -4.17
C TRP A 131 19.77 0.80 -5.26
N LEU A 132 19.86 -0.20 -6.14
CA LEU A 132 20.80 -0.23 -7.26
C LEU A 132 20.51 0.89 -8.26
N LEU A 133 19.23 1.10 -8.60
CA LEU A 133 18.80 2.19 -9.47
C LEU A 133 19.22 3.55 -8.90
N ASN A 134 18.96 3.77 -7.61
CA ASN A 134 19.35 4.99 -6.93
C ASN A 134 20.87 5.10 -6.75
N ALA A 135 21.61 3.99 -6.58
CA ALA A 135 23.06 3.99 -6.54
C ALA A 135 23.67 4.43 -7.89
N ALA A 136 23.15 3.91 -9.01
CA ALA A 136 23.55 4.33 -10.36
C ALA A 136 23.22 5.81 -10.60
N TYR A 137 22.02 6.25 -10.20
CA TYR A 137 21.61 7.65 -10.30
C TYR A 137 22.52 8.58 -9.46
N ARG A 138 22.77 8.22 -8.19
CA ARG A 138 23.68 8.93 -7.29
C ARG A 138 25.09 9.04 -7.85
N HIS A 139 25.60 7.96 -8.46
CA HIS A 139 26.94 7.95 -9.03
C HIS A 139 27.09 9.04 -10.11
N ARG A 140 26.06 9.20 -10.97
CA ARG A 140 26.05 10.20 -12.04
C ARG A 140 25.71 11.61 -11.56
N HIS A 141 24.71 11.75 -10.70
CA HIS A 141 24.13 13.06 -10.34
C HIS A 141 24.56 13.59 -8.96
N ARG A 142 25.35 12.82 -8.20
CA ARG A 142 25.84 13.14 -6.85
C ARG A 142 24.72 13.49 -5.84
N ARG A 143 23.49 13.05 -6.11
CA ARG A 143 22.30 13.28 -5.30
C ARG A 143 21.40 12.05 -5.35
N ASP A 144 20.64 11.82 -4.29
CA ASP A 144 19.61 10.78 -4.29
C ASP A 144 18.46 11.16 -5.22
N GLY A 145 18.06 10.22 -6.07
CA GLY A 145 16.93 10.37 -6.99
C GLY A 145 15.64 9.77 -6.43
N ILE A 146 15.75 8.76 -5.57
CA ILE A 146 14.61 8.03 -4.99
C ILE A 146 14.75 7.99 -3.47
N GLY A 147 13.63 8.14 -2.76
CA GLY A 147 13.62 8.12 -1.30
C GLY A 147 13.93 6.72 -0.76
N GLN A 148 14.75 6.65 0.30
CA GLN A 148 15.09 5.36 0.93
C GLN A 148 13.87 4.65 1.53
N GLY A 149 12.81 5.39 1.85
CA GLY A 149 11.53 4.84 2.29
C GLY A 149 10.86 3.98 1.21
N ASP A 150 10.99 4.37 -0.06
CA ASP A 150 10.39 3.64 -1.20
C ASP A 150 11.01 2.25 -1.34
N PHE A 151 12.31 2.10 -1.03
CA PHE A 151 13.00 0.79 -1.06
C PHE A 151 12.39 -0.16 -0.03
N LYS A 152 12.12 0.37 1.18
CA LYS A 152 11.53 -0.40 2.28
C LYS A 152 10.07 -0.77 1.98
N LEU A 153 9.31 0.16 1.38
CA LEU A 153 7.94 -0.13 0.98
C LEU A 153 7.89 -1.16 -0.14
N LEU A 154 8.73 -1.05 -1.17
CA LEU A 154 8.78 -2.05 -2.24
C LEU A 154 9.22 -3.42 -1.72
N ALA A 155 10.17 -3.48 -0.79
CA ALA A 155 10.56 -4.71 -0.10
C ALA A 155 9.39 -5.30 0.70
N ALA A 156 8.67 -4.47 1.46
CA ALA A 156 7.50 -4.90 2.20
C ALA A 156 6.44 -5.47 1.27
N LEU A 157 6.12 -4.78 0.18
CA LEU A 157 5.16 -5.25 -0.83
C LEU A 157 5.62 -6.54 -1.50
N GLY A 158 6.90 -6.65 -1.84
CA GLY A 158 7.50 -7.87 -2.39
C GLY A 158 7.40 -9.07 -1.44
N ALA A 159 7.41 -8.85 -0.12
CA ALA A 159 7.17 -9.91 0.86
C ALA A 159 5.72 -10.44 0.83
N TRP A 160 4.76 -9.65 0.34
CA TRP A 160 3.36 -10.07 0.22
C TRP A 160 3.05 -10.72 -1.12
N VAL A 161 3.48 -10.10 -2.23
CA VAL A 161 3.11 -10.54 -3.59
C VAL A 161 4.16 -11.41 -4.28
N GLY A 162 5.35 -11.54 -3.68
CA GLY A 162 6.48 -12.26 -4.26
C GLY A 162 7.23 -11.45 -5.33
N TRP A 163 8.40 -11.95 -5.71
CA TRP A 163 9.23 -11.31 -6.73
C TRP A 163 8.60 -11.21 -8.14
N PRO A 164 7.79 -12.18 -8.64
CA PRO A 164 7.29 -12.13 -10.01
C PRO A 164 6.35 -10.94 -10.25
N ALA A 165 5.67 -10.48 -9.20
CA ALA A 165 4.77 -9.34 -9.26
C ALA A 165 5.48 -7.97 -9.19
N LEU A 166 6.76 -7.91 -8.79
CA LEU A 166 7.49 -6.65 -8.63
C LEU A 166 7.58 -5.81 -9.91
N PRO A 167 7.86 -6.36 -11.11
CA PRO A 167 7.89 -5.57 -12.34
C PRO A 167 6.56 -4.89 -12.63
N MET A 168 5.45 -5.61 -12.45
CA MET A 168 4.11 -5.06 -12.62
C MET A 168 3.79 -4.00 -11.56
N LEU A 169 4.26 -4.19 -10.33
CA LEU A 169 4.07 -3.24 -9.24
C LEU A 169 4.79 -1.92 -9.52
N VAL A 170 6.08 -1.99 -9.88
CA VAL A 170 6.90 -0.80 -10.16
C VAL A 170 6.42 -0.09 -11.42
N THR A 171 6.09 -0.83 -12.48
CA THR A 171 5.57 -0.22 -13.72
C THR A 171 4.19 0.38 -13.53
N GLY A 172 3.29 -0.27 -12.79
CA GLY A 172 1.99 0.28 -12.43
C GLY A 172 2.11 1.57 -11.61
N ALA A 173 3.01 1.60 -10.63
CA ALA A 173 3.29 2.80 -9.84
C ALA A 173 3.88 3.94 -10.70
N ALA A 174 4.86 3.63 -11.54
CA ALA A 174 5.47 4.62 -12.44
C ALA A 174 4.46 5.17 -13.46
N ALA A 175 3.66 4.31 -14.08
CA ALA A 175 2.65 4.70 -15.06
C ALA A 175 1.57 5.58 -14.44
N THR A 176 1.01 5.19 -13.29
CA THR A 176 -0.01 5.99 -12.58
C THR A 176 0.54 7.35 -12.11
N GLY A 177 1.78 7.37 -11.62
CA GLY A 177 2.50 8.60 -11.28
C GLY A 177 2.69 9.53 -12.47
N LEU A 178 3.21 8.99 -13.57
CA LEU A 178 3.47 9.73 -14.80
C LEU A 178 2.17 10.29 -15.41
N CYS A 179 1.12 9.48 -15.49
CA CYS A 179 -0.20 9.92 -15.93
C CYS A 179 -0.73 11.07 -15.06
N THR A 180 -0.55 11.00 -13.74
CA THR A 180 -1.00 12.07 -12.84
C THR A 180 -0.28 13.38 -13.12
N VAL A 181 1.04 13.35 -13.31
CA VAL A 181 1.85 14.54 -13.63
C VAL A 181 1.51 15.08 -15.01
N ALA A 182 1.35 14.20 -16.01
CA ALA A 182 0.98 14.58 -17.37
C ALA A 182 -0.36 15.30 -17.39
N ILE A 183 -1.40 14.74 -16.75
CA ILE A 183 -2.72 15.37 -16.62
C ILE A 183 -2.63 16.69 -15.86
N ALA A 184 -1.88 16.74 -14.76
CA ALA A 184 -1.71 17.97 -13.98
C ALA A 184 -1.01 19.08 -14.80
N GLY A 185 -0.03 18.72 -15.62
CA GLY A 185 0.68 19.62 -16.54
C GLY A 185 -0.22 20.13 -17.66
N LEU A 186 -1.02 19.24 -18.29
CA LEU A 186 -2.01 19.61 -19.31
C LEU A 186 -3.06 20.59 -18.75
N LEU A 187 -3.51 20.36 -17.52
CA LEU A 187 -4.46 21.23 -16.81
C LEU A 187 -3.80 22.45 -16.17
N ARG A 188 -2.47 22.63 -16.33
CA ARG A 188 -1.66 23.71 -15.73
C ARG A 188 -1.90 23.91 -14.23
N LYS A 189 -2.09 22.81 -13.50
CA LYS A 189 -2.35 22.89 -12.06
C LYS A 189 -1.13 23.48 -11.33
N PRO A 190 -1.34 24.37 -10.34
CA PRO A 190 -0.24 24.91 -9.55
C PRO A 190 0.62 23.80 -8.94
N GLY A 191 1.94 23.90 -9.07
CA GLY A 191 2.87 22.93 -8.48
C GLY A 191 2.98 21.58 -9.19
N TRP A 192 2.55 21.45 -10.46
CA TRP A 192 2.66 20.19 -11.22
C TRP A 192 4.12 19.70 -11.42
N GLN A 193 5.12 20.57 -11.25
CA GLN A 193 6.55 20.23 -11.30
C GLN A 193 7.12 19.78 -9.95
N ALA A 194 6.31 19.75 -8.88
CA ALA A 194 6.77 19.31 -7.58
C ALA A 194 7.20 17.83 -7.62
N PRO A 195 8.20 17.41 -6.82
CA PRO A 195 8.62 16.01 -6.75
C PRO A 195 7.44 15.08 -6.46
N LEU A 196 7.31 13.99 -7.20
CA LEU A 196 6.22 13.03 -7.08
C LEU A 196 6.33 12.19 -5.78
N PRO A 197 5.24 11.96 -5.02
CA PRO A 197 5.22 10.95 -3.95
C PRO A 197 5.19 9.55 -4.55
N PHE A 198 6.34 8.90 -4.72
CA PHE A 198 6.37 7.57 -5.35
C PHE A 198 5.72 6.49 -4.47
N GLY A 199 5.89 6.56 -3.15
CA GLY A 199 5.26 5.68 -2.18
C GLY A 199 3.73 5.63 -2.26
N LEU A 200 3.08 6.76 -2.55
CA LEU A 200 1.63 6.82 -2.84
C LEU A 200 1.25 5.91 -4.00
N TYR A 201 2.00 5.96 -5.11
CA TYR A 201 1.69 5.18 -6.30
C TYR A 201 2.08 3.71 -6.15
N LEU A 202 3.14 3.40 -5.39
CA LEU A 202 3.45 2.03 -4.97
C LEU A 202 2.30 1.42 -4.16
N ALA A 203 1.79 2.16 -3.17
CA ALA A 203 0.67 1.70 -2.35
C ALA A 203 -0.61 1.50 -3.19
N ALA A 204 -0.87 2.37 -4.17
CA ALA A 204 -2.01 2.23 -5.08
C ALA A 204 -1.86 1.02 -6.03
N ALA A 205 -0.67 0.81 -6.61
CA ALA A 205 -0.40 -0.28 -7.55
C ALA A 205 -0.34 -1.65 -6.85
N ALA A 206 0.05 -1.69 -5.57
CA ALA A 206 0.07 -2.92 -4.78
C ALA A 206 -1.31 -3.54 -4.61
N TRP A 207 -2.35 -2.71 -4.52
CA TRP A 207 -3.68 -3.15 -4.17
C TRP A 207 -4.29 -4.18 -5.16
N PRO A 208 -4.34 -3.93 -6.48
CA PRO A 208 -4.81 -4.95 -7.43
C PRO A 208 -3.94 -6.22 -7.43
N LEU A 209 -2.63 -6.10 -7.16
CA LEU A 209 -1.73 -7.25 -7.13
C LEU A 209 -1.97 -8.15 -5.92
N LEU A 210 -2.18 -7.56 -4.74
CA LEU A 210 -2.59 -8.28 -3.53
C LEU A 210 -3.92 -9.01 -3.73
N LEU A 211 -4.84 -8.39 -4.48
CA LEU A 211 -6.10 -9.03 -4.85
C LEU A 211 -5.91 -10.16 -5.86
N SER A 212 -4.99 -10.04 -6.81
CA SER A 212 -4.71 -11.16 -7.72
C SER A 212 -4.03 -12.33 -7.01
N ALA A 213 -3.11 -12.04 -6.08
CA ALA A 213 -2.31 -13.04 -5.38
C ALA A 213 -3.13 -13.92 -4.44
N ALA A 214 -4.16 -13.37 -3.80
CA ALA A 214 -5.06 -14.16 -2.93
C ALA A 214 -6.16 -14.92 -3.70
N GLY A 215 -6.33 -14.67 -5.01
CA GLY A 215 -7.40 -15.27 -5.81
C GLY A 215 -6.99 -16.49 -6.64
N GLY A 216 -5.71 -16.88 -6.62
CA GLY A 216 -5.20 -18.02 -7.36
C GLY A 216 -5.40 -19.33 -6.61
N GLU A 217 -6.53 -20.00 -6.87
CA GLU A 217 -6.61 -21.47 -6.89
C GLU A 217 -6.70 -21.95 -8.33
#